data_AF-A0A2X4WJV9-F1
#
_entry.id   AF-A0A2X4WJV9-F1
#
_cell.length_a   1.000
_cell.length_b   1.000
_cell.length_c   1.000
_cell.angle_alpha   90.00
_cell.angle_beta   90.00
_cell.angle_gamma   90.00
#
_symmetry.space_group_name_H-M   'P 1'
#
loop_
_entity.id
_entity.type
_entity.pdbx_description
1 polymer ?
#
loop_
_entity_poly.entity_id
_entity_poly.type
_entity_poly.pdbx_seq_one_letter_code
_entity_poly.pdbx_strand_id
1 'polypeptide(L)'
;MENSLTWGEDGNILIRPDIRQQLETAQKIRNTFFNQQNGLGTQYAVETVALSASKRRSVLNLDGQLLDYSHGRNFTARLVWPNTMREGNESKLTLVGTGNTAPRSISYTGPWAQFRLLGAGALTSVDDNTFKVRFSIDGGYMEYQIHVDSESNPFTGGLFSGFRLPETLY
;
A
#
# COMPACT_ATOMS: atom_id res chain seq x y z
N MET A 1 20.80 -14.46 -24.20
CA MET A 1 21.97 -13.81 -23.56
C MET A 1 22.04 -14.35 -22.14
N GLU A 2 22.89 -15.35 -21.92
CA GLU A 2 23.04 -16.00 -20.62
C GLU A 2 23.86 -15.11 -19.67
N ASN A 3 23.38 -14.94 -18.45
CA ASN A 3 23.95 -14.05 -17.44
C ASN A 3 25.32 -14.57 -16.97
N SER A 4 26.39 -13.87 -17.34
CA SER A 4 27.78 -14.11 -16.90
C SER A 4 28.04 -13.78 -15.42
N LEU A 5 26.99 -13.70 -14.59
CA LEU A 5 27.05 -13.30 -13.17
C LEU A 5 27.09 -14.51 -12.22
N THR A 6 27.09 -15.74 -12.74
CA THR A 6 26.91 -16.96 -11.95
C THR A 6 28.18 -17.78 -11.76
N TRP A 7 29.21 -17.58 -12.60
CA TRP A 7 30.40 -18.43 -12.63
C TRP A 7 31.68 -17.59 -12.69
N GLY A 8 32.64 -17.89 -11.80
CA GLY A 8 34.02 -17.41 -11.95
C GLY A 8 34.82 -18.28 -12.92
N GLU A 9 35.94 -17.74 -13.42
CA GLU A 9 36.87 -18.47 -14.31
C GLU A 9 37.35 -19.81 -13.70
N ASP A 10 37.26 -19.96 -12.37
CA ASP A 10 37.68 -21.14 -11.62
C ASP A 10 36.54 -22.14 -11.27
N GLY A 11 35.31 -21.91 -11.76
CA GLY A 11 34.16 -22.79 -11.49
C GLY A 11 33.51 -22.63 -10.10
N ASN A 12 33.96 -21.67 -9.28
CA ASN A 12 33.31 -21.29 -8.04
C ASN A 12 32.09 -20.38 -8.28
N ILE A 13 31.02 -20.62 -7.51
CA ILE A 13 29.78 -19.83 -7.52
C ILE A 13 30.11 -18.42 -7.02
N LEU A 14 30.04 -17.42 -7.90
CA LEU A 14 30.44 -16.04 -7.58
C LEU A 14 29.43 -15.28 -6.73
N ILE A 15 28.17 -15.71 -6.75
CA ILE A 15 27.07 -15.07 -6.02
C ILE A 15 26.28 -16.17 -5.31
N ARG A 16 26.24 -16.13 -3.97
CA ARG A 16 25.48 -17.09 -3.19
C ARG A 16 23.99 -17.04 -3.57
N PRO A 17 23.26 -18.18 -3.63
CA PRO A 17 21.86 -18.21 -4.06
C PRO A 17 20.92 -17.29 -3.26
N ASP A 18 21.20 -17.07 -1.98
CA ASP A 18 20.49 -16.13 -1.10
C ASP A 18 20.72 -14.67 -1.52
N ILE A 19 21.92 -14.31 -1.96
CA ILE A 19 22.22 -12.96 -2.48
C ILE A 19 21.41 -12.70 -3.76
N ARG A 20 21.29 -13.69 -4.65
CA ARG A 20 20.45 -13.56 -5.86
C ARG A 20 18.99 -13.29 -5.50
N GLN A 21 18.44 -14.03 -4.53
CA GLN A 21 17.06 -13.83 -4.07
C GLN A 21 16.84 -12.43 -3.47
N GLN A 22 17.82 -11.90 -2.72
CA GLN A 22 17.76 -10.55 -2.16
C GLN A 22 17.86 -9.48 -3.27
N LEU A 23 18.68 -9.70 -4.30
CA LEU A 23 18.79 -8.80 -5.44
C LEU A 23 17.50 -8.74 -6.27
N GLU A 24 16.87 -9.89 -6.52
CA GLU A 24 15.56 -9.98 -7.19
C GLU A 24 14.48 -9.25 -6.38
N THR A 25 14.50 -9.42 -5.05
CA THR A 25 13.59 -8.70 -4.14
C THR A 25 13.81 -7.19 -4.21
N ALA A 26 15.07 -6.74 -4.19
CA ALA A 26 15.43 -5.33 -4.32
C ALA A 26 14.99 -4.74 -5.67
N GLN A 27 15.17 -5.48 -6.76
CA GLN A 27 14.69 -5.08 -8.09
C GLN A 27 13.17 -4.96 -8.12
N LYS A 28 12.45 -5.89 -7.49
CA LYS A 28 10.99 -5.82 -7.38
C LYS A 28 10.52 -4.60 -6.60
N ILE A 29 11.14 -4.31 -5.45
CA ILE A 29 10.87 -3.08 -4.67
C ILE A 29 11.14 -1.84 -5.54
N ARG A 30 12.29 -1.80 -6.22
CA ARG A 30 12.64 -0.69 -7.11
C ARG A 30 11.59 -0.48 -8.19
N ASN A 31 11.22 -1.52 -8.92
CA ASN A 31 10.26 -1.43 -10.02
C ASN A 31 8.84 -1.06 -9.54
N THR A 32 8.50 -1.38 -8.29
CA THR A 32 7.19 -1.07 -7.70
C THR A 32 7.09 0.38 -7.23
N PHE A 33 8.17 0.94 -6.66
CA PHE A 33 8.13 2.23 -5.97
C PHE A 33 8.93 3.34 -6.65
N PHE A 34 9.81 3.04 -7.59
CA PHE A 34 10.68 4.02 -8.25
C PHE A 34 10.41 4.07 -9.74
N ASN A 35 10.18 5.26 -10.26
CA ASN A 35 10.03 5.48 -11.70
C ASN A 35 11.39 5.45 -12.43
N GLN A 36 11.37 5.53 -13.76
CA GLN A 36 12.58 5.49 -14.60
C GLN A 36 13.58 6.62 -14.34
N GLN A 37 13.14 7.73 -13.72
CA GLN A 37 13.97 8.87 -13.33
C GLN A 37 14.46 8.77 -11.87
N ASN A 38 14.33 7.59 -11.24
CA ASN A 38 14.60 7.34 -9.82
C ASN A 38 13.73 8.16 -8.83
N GLY A 39 12.60 8.69 -9.29
CA GLY A 39 11.62 9.34 -8.42
C GLY A 39 10.79 8.31 -7.67
N LEU A 40 10.66 8.49 -6.34
CA LEU A 40 9.81 7.66 -5.49
C LEU A 40 8.34 8.00 -5.71
N GLY A 41 7.55 7.02 -6.13
CA GLY A 41 6.10 7.14 -6.15
C GLY A 41 5.40 6.01 -6.91
N THR A 42 4.15 5.80 -6.55
CA THR A 42 3.22 4.85 -7.16
C THR A 42 1.83 5.49 -7.25
N GLN A 43 1.02 4.99 -8.17
CA GLN A 43 -0.35 5.43 -8.37
C GLN A 43 -1.29 4.25 -8.20
N TYR A 44 -2.44 4.50 -7.60
CA TYR A 44 -3.48 3.50 -7.41
C TYR A 44 -4.84 4.19 -7.40
N ALA A 45 -5.92 3.43 -7.45
CA ALA A 45 -7.27 3.99 -7.32
C ALA A 45 -7.99 3.40 -6.12
N VAL A 46 -8.84 4.21 -5.50
CA VAL A 46 -9.66 3.82 -4.36
C VAL A 46 -11.10 4.07 -4.73
N GLU A 47 -11.88 3.00 -4.70
CA GLU A 47 -13.32 3.00 -4.94
C GLU A 47 -14.07 2.82 -3.63
N THR A 48 -15.10 3.64 -3.42
CA THR A 48 -16.03 3.43 -2.30
C THR A 48 -16.93 2.25 -2.60
N VAL A 49 -17.06 1.30 -1.66
CA VAL A 49 -17.87 0.09 -1.87
C VAL A 49 -19.11 0.10 -1.00
N ALA A 50 -18.91 0.16 0.33
CA ALA A 50 -20.00 0.08 1.28
C ALA A 50 -19.67 0.77 2.60
N LEU A 51 -20.64 1.54 3.11
CA LEU A 51 -20.64 2.10 4.46
C LEU A 51 -21.76 1.43 5.25
N SER A 52 -21.47 0.96 6.46
CA SER A 52 -22.52 0.38 7.33
C SER A 52 -23.58 1.42 7.69
N ALA A 53 -24.85 1.02 7.78
CA ALA A 53 -25.96 1.92 8.12
C ALA A 53 -25.84 2.64 9.48
N SER A 54 -25.03 2.12 10.42
CA SER A 54 -24.73 2.78 11.70
C SER A 54 -23.82 4.01 11.56
N LYS A 55 -23.24 4.23 10.39
CA LYS A 55 -22.37 5.37 10.06
C LYS A 55 -22.99 6.15 8.90
N ARG A 56 -23.00 7.49 9.00
CA ARG A 56 -23.59 8.37 7.98
C ARG A 56 -22.56 8.92 6.99
N ARG A 57 -21.28 8.96 7.38
CA ARG A 57 -20.19 9.53 6.59
C ARG A 57 -18.87 8.85 6.90
N SER A 58 -18.06 8.65 5.87
CA SER A 58 -16.66 8.25 5.93
C SER A 58 -15.80 9.34 5.32
N VAL A 59 -14.73 9.75 6.00
CA VAL A 59 -13.72 10.66 5.49
C VAL A 59 -12.37 9.96 5.55
N LEU A 60 -11.84 9.62 4.39
CA LEU A 60 -10.52 9.02 4.20
C LEU A 60 -9.56 10.12 3.72
N ASN A 61 -8.52 10.38 4.50
CA ASN A 61 -7.41 11.26 4.17
C ASN A 61 -6.17 10.40 3.90
N LEU A 62 -5.58 10.54 2.72
CA LEU A 62 -4.35 9.86 2.32
C LEU A 62 -3.33 10.91 1.88
N ASP A 63 -2.54 11.38 2.85
CA ASP A 63 -1.53 12.42 2.69
C ASP A 63 -2.07 13.72 2.07
N GLY A 64 -3.26 14.15 2.52
CA GLY A 64 -3.96 15.35 2.04
C GLY A 64 -4.92 15.10 0.88
N GLN A 65 -4.95 13.89 0.31
CA GLN A 65 -5.96 13.49 -0.68
C GLN A 65 -7.20 12.98 0.04
N LEU A 66 -8.30 13.73 -0.03
CA LEU A 66 -9.52 13.46 0.71
C LEU A 66 -10.56 12.71 -0.14
N LEU A 67 -11.08 11.62 0.41
CA LEU A 67 -12.24 10.88 -0.09
C LEU A 67 -13.36 10.99 0.95
N ASP A 68 -14.45 11.65 0.58
CA ASP A 68 -15.63 11.84 1.41
C ASP A 68 -16.81 11.04 0.83
N TYR A 69 -17.40 10.17 1.65
CA TYR A 69 -18.50 9.30 1.24
C TYR A 69 -19.62 9.31 2.27
N SER A 70 -20.86 9.55 1.84
CA SER A 70 -22.04 9.61 2.70
C SER A 70 -23.25 8.90 2.06
N HIS A 71 -23.14 7.58 1.81
CA HIS A 71 -24.20 6.75 1.18
C HIS A 71 -24.66 7.23 -0.21
N GLY A 72 -23.79 7.95 -0.92
CA GLY A 72 -24.02 8.35 -2.30
C GLY A 72 -23.72 7.21 -3.29
N ARG A 73 -23.74 7.55 -4.58
CA ARG A 73 -23.20 6.65 -5.61
C ARG A 73 -21.73 6.35 -5.33
N ASN A 74 -21.34 5.11 -5.54
CA ASN A 74 -19.94 4.72 -5.46
C ASN A 74 -19.13 5.50 -6.50
N PHE A 75 -17.90 5.86 -6.13
CA PHE A 75 -16.99 6.59 -6.99
C PHE A 75 -15.56 6.12 -6.75
N THR A 76 -14.72 6.33 -7.77
CA THR A 76 -13.31 5.95 -7.75
C THR A 76 -12.44 7.20 -7.81
N ALA A 77 -11.53 7.35 -6.86
CA ALA A 77 -10.52 8.40 -6.86
C ALA A 77 -9.16 7.80 -7.22
N ARG A 78 -8.43 8.45 -8.14
CA ARG A 78 -7.02 8.13 -8.39
C ARG A 78 -6.14 8.86 -7.40
N LEU A 79 -5.24 8.13 -6.78
CA LEU A 79 -4.37 8.59 -5.71
C LEU A 79 -2.91 8.36 -6.08
N VAL A 80 -2.05 9.20 -5.52
CA VAL A 80 -0.61 9.04 -5.58
C VAL A 80 -0.06 8.81 -4.18
N TRP A 81 0.90 7.91 -4.07
CA TRP A 81 1.78 7.83 -2.92
C TRP A 81 3.22 7.99 -3.38
N PRO A 82 4.06 8.73 -2.66
CA PRO A 82 3.70 9.68 -1.62
C PRO A 82 3.19 10.98 -2.26
N ASN A 83 2.10 11.54 -1.75
CA ASN A 83 1.63 12.85 -2.23
C ASN A 83 2.49 14.01 -1.71
N THR A 84 3.07 13.83 -0.53
CA THR A 84 4.01 14.77 0.09
C THR A 84 5.11 13.98 0.79
N MET A 85 6.29 14.56 0.96
CA MET A 85 7.43 13.95 1.67
C MET A 85 7.59 14.45 3.12
N ARG A 86 6.62 15.22 3.64
CA ARG A 86 6.75 15.83 4.97
C ARG A 86 6.60 14.80 6.08
N GLU A 87 7.43 14.94 7.12
CA GLU A 87 7.46 14.04 8.28
C GLU A 87 6.13 14.01 9.04
N GLY A 88 5.38 15.11 9.04
CA GLY A 88 4.05 15.25 9.63
C GLY A 88 2.88 14.79 8.77
N ASN A 89 3.12 14.14 7.62
CA ASN A 89 2.02 13.60 6.82
C ASN A 89 1.18 12.61 7.64
N GLU A 90 -0.13 12.71 7.50
CA GLU A 90 -1.09 11.82 8.15
C GLU A 90 -1.94 11.13 7.10
N SER A 91 -2.12 9.83 7.28
CA SER A 91 -3.19 9.07 6.65
C SER A 91 -4.20 8.67 7.72
N LYS A 92 -5.47 9.01 7.53
CA LYS A 92 -6.52 8.90 8.53
C LYS A 92 -7.84 8.50 7.91
N LEU A 93 -8.53 7.55 8.53
CA LEU A 93 -9.92 7.25 8.24
C LEU A 93 -10.78 7.70 9.42
N THR A 94 -11.84 8.45 9.16
CA THR A 94 -12.80 8.91 10.17
C THR A 94 -14.20 8.45 9.79
N LEU A 95 -14.88 7.74 10.68
CA LEU A 95 -16.29 7.39 10.54
C LEU A 95 -17.15 8.24 11.47
N VAL A 96 -18.21 8.80 10.90
CA VAL A 96 -19.21 9.60 11.62
C VAL A 96 -20.45 8.74 11.84
N GLY A 97 -20.84 8.55 13.10
CA GLY A 97 -22.06 7.84 13.47
C GLY A 97 -23.34 8.57 13.03
N THR A 98 -24.45 7.83 12.95
CA THR A 98 -25.79 8.39 12.73
C THR A 98 -26.35 9.10 13.98
N GLY A 99 -25.94 8.65 15.17
CA GLY A 99 -26.30 9.27 16.45
C GLY A 99 -25.43 10.49 16.81
N ASN A 100 -25.64 11.03 18.00
CA ASN A 100 -24.94 12.23 18.49
C ASN A 100 -23.56 11.92 19.11
N THR A 101 -22.95 10.80 18.74
CA THR A 101 -21.63 10.39 19.23
C THR A 101 -20.51 11.08 18.44
N ALA A 102 -19.41 11.39 19.11
CA ALA A 102 -18.24 11.94 18.45
C ALA A 102 -17.72 10.99 17.33
N PRO A 103 -17.23 11.53 16.20
CA PRO A 103 -16.58 10.72 15.18
C PRO A 103 -15.40 9.92 15.75
N ARG A 104 -15.16 8.75 15.15
CA ARG A 104 -14.06 7.86 15.55
C ARG A 104 -13.15 7.63 14.36
N SER A 105 -11.85 7.58 14.63
CA SER A 105 -10.84 7.51 13.58
C SER A 105 -9.74 6.51 13.92
N ILE A 106 -9.08 6.04 12.88
CA ILE A 106 -7.76 5.43 12.94
C ILE A 106 -6.81 6.32 12.11
N SER A 107 -5.58 6.52 12.56
CA SER A 107 -4.60 7.28 11.80
C SER A 107 -3.17 6.81 12.01
N TYR A 108 -2.34 7.11 11.02
CA TYR A 108 -0.92 6.84 10.99
C TYR A 108 -0.19 8.06 10.44
N THR A 109 1.05 8.26 10.86
CA THR A 109 1.88 9.37 10.43
C THR A 109 3.19 8.92 9.78
N GLY A 110 3.79 9.85 9.03
CA GLY A 110 5.07 9.69 8.36
C GLY A 110 4.95 9.20 6.92
N PRO A 111 6.09 9.00 6.23
CA PRO A 111 6.10 8.74 4.79
C PRO A 111 5.33 7.47 4.38
N TRP A 112 5.22 6.48 5.26
CA TRP A 112 4.53 5.21 5.02
C TRP A 112 3.11 5.15 5.62
N ALA A 113 2.51 6.29 5.94
CA ALA A 113 1.21 6.35 6.59
C ALA A 113 0.10 5.70 5.75
N GLN A 114 0.08 5.91 4.42
CA GLN A 114 -0.94 5.33 3.54
C GLN A 114 -0.94 3.80 3.60
N PHE A 115 0.24 3.17 3.52
CA PHE A 115 0.40 1.71 3.62
C PHE A 115 0.02 1.18 4.98
N ARG A 116 0.43 1.85 6.06
CA ARG A 116 0.08 1.45 7.42
C ARG A 116 -1.42 1.54 7.66
N LEU A 117 -2.07 2.58 7.15
CA LEU A 117 -3.52 2.70 7.21
C LEU A 117 -4.19 1.56 6.43
N LEU A 118 -3.82 1.35 5.16
CA LEU A 118 -4.42 0.30 4.33
C LEU A 118 -4.18 -1.11 4.91
N GLY A 119 -3.01 -1.38 5.46
CA GLY A 119 -2.66 -2.64 6.13
C GLY A 119 -3.37 -2.85 7.47
N ALA A 120 -3.97 -1.83 8.08
CA ALA A 120 -4.75 -1.96 9.31
C ALA A 120 -6.19 -2.44 9.07
N GLY A 121 -6.66 -2.39 7.82
CA GLY A 121 -7.97 -2.90 7.44
C GLY A 121 -7.94 -4.41 7.20
N ALA A 122 -9.11 -5.05 7.36
CA ALA A 122 -9.28 -6.46 7.07
C ALA A 122 -9.46 -6.66 5.56
N LEU A 123 -8.66 -7.55 4.97
CA LEU A 123 -8.79 -7.96 3.57
C LEU A 123 -10.05 -8.82 3.40
N THR A 124 -10.97 -8.43 2.52
CA THR A 124 -12.23 -9.14 2.30
C THR A 124 -12.34 -9.81 0.93
N SER A 125 -11.52 -9.38 -0.04
CA SER A 125 -11.40 -10.00 -1.37
C SER A 125 -10.05 -9.65 -1.97
N VAL A 126 -9.50 -10.53 -2.80
CA VAL A 126 -8.25 -10.33 -3.56
C VAL A 126 -8.43 -10.90 -4.95
N ASP A 127 -8.14 -10.09 -5.95
CA ASP A 127 -8.06 -10.44 -7.36
C ASP A 127 -6.72 -9.92 -7.92
N ASP A 128 -6.41 -10.16 -9.20
CA ASP A 128 -5.09 -9.86 -9.78
C ASP A 128 -4.69 -8.38 -9.69
N ASN A 129 -5.65 -7.48 -9.92
CA ASN A 129 -5.43 -6.02 -9.98
C ASN A 129 -6.26 -5.26 -8.93
N THR A 130 -7.00 -5.96 -8.09
CA THR A 130 -7.87 -5.33 -7.10
C THR A 130 -7.88 -6.09 -5.79
N PHE A 131 -8.15 -5.37 -4.70
CA PHE A 131 -8.46 -6.00 -3.43
C PHE A 131 -9.43 -5.14 -2.64
N LYS A 132 -10.24 -5.77 -1.78
CA LYS A 132 -11.16 -5.06 -0.90
C LYS A 132 -10.63 -5.03 0.51
N VAL A 133 -10.68 -3.84 1.12
CA VAL A 133 -10.25 -3.59 2.49
C VAL A 133 -11.40 -3.01 3.30
N ARG A 134 -11.69 -3.64 4.44
CA ARG A 134 -12.73 -3.23 5.37
C ARG A 134 -12.13 -2.68 6.66
N PHE A 135 -12.54 -1.48 7.01
CA PHE A 135 -12.20 -0.84 8.27
C PHE A 135 -13.39 -0.90 9.22
N SER A 136 -13.24 -1.60 10.34
CA SER A 136 -14.25 -1.64 11.39
C SER A 136 -13.90 -0.65 12.50
N ILE A 137 -14.74 0.37 12.68
CA ILE A 137 -14.53 1.42 13.69
C ILE A 137 -15.84 1.64 14.42
N ASP A 138 -15.81 1.48 15.75
CA ASP A 138 -16.93 1.84 16.63
C ASP A 138 -18.25 1.15 16.26
N GLY A 139 -18.23 -0.16 16.01
CA GLY A 139 -19.44 -0.94 15.68
C GLY A 139 -20.04 -0.67 14.30
N GLY A 140 -19.34 0.06 13.42
CA GLY A 140 -19.67 0.17 12.00
C GLY A 140 -18.43 -0.07 11.15
N TYR A 141 -18.59 -0.03 9.83
CA TYR A 141 -17.50 -0.23 8.91
C TYR A 141 -17.59 0.63 7.66
N MET A 142 -16.44 0.85 7.03
CA MET A 142 -16.31 1.31 5.65
C MET A 142 -15.46 0.31 4.86
N GLU A 143 -15.92 -0.06 3.68
CA GLU A 143 -15.21 -0.93 2.75
C GLU A 143 -14.84 -0.15 1.49
N TYR A 144 -13.58 -0.32 1.08
CA TYR A 144 -13.02 0.25 -0.12
C TYR A 144 -12.50 -0.86 -1.03
N GLN A 145 -12.56 -0.65 -2.34
CA GLN A 145 -11.87 -1.47 -3.32
C GLN A 145 -10.66 -0.68 -3.83
N ILE A 146 -9.49 -1.27 -3.68
CA ILE A 146 -8.23 -0.70 -4.13
C ILE A 146 -7.92 -1.32 -5.49
N HIS A 147 -7.61 -0.47 -6.46
CA HIS A 147 -7.21 -0.85 -7.81
C HIS A 147 -5.74 -0.51 -8.00
N VAL A 148 -4.97 -1.47 -8.49
CA VAL A 148 -3.52 -1.37 -8.68
C VAL A 148 -3.13 -1.95 -10.03
N ASP A 149 -1.99 -1.50 -10.53
CA ASP A 149 -1.32 -2.22 -11.61
C ASP A 149 -0.68 -3.49 -11.03
N SER A 150 -1.03 -4.66 -11.57
CA SER A 150 -0.60 -5.97 -11.09
C SER A 150 0.91 -6.15 -11.21
N GLU A 151 1.54 -5.52 -12.22
CA GLU A 151 2.98 -5.61 -12.43
C GLU A 151 3.77 -4.79 -11.39
N SER A 152 3.12 -3.79 -10.78
CA SER A 152 3.73 -2.85 -9.82
C SER A 152 2.85 -2.60 -8.59
N ASN A 153 2.20 -3.66 -8.07
CA ASN A 153 1.30 -3.54 -6.93
C ASN A 153 2.06 -3.20 -5.62
N PRO A 154 1.90 -1.97 -5.08
CA PRO A 154 2.65 -1.49 -3.92
C PRO A 154 2.12 -2.04 -2.59
N PHE A 155 1.00 -2.77 -2.60
CA PHE A 155 0.36 -3.38 -1.42
C PHE A 155 0.60 -4.88 -1.32
N THR A 156 1.41 -5.48 -2.21
CA THR A 156 1.77 -6.89 -2.10
C THR A 156 2.54 -7.13 -0.81
N GLY A 157 1.90 -7.85 0.13
CA GLY A 157 2.52 -8.26 1.38
C GLY A 157 3.80 -9.06 1.13
N GLY A 158 4.82 -8.85 1.96
CA GLY A 158 6.09 -9.59 1.87
C GLY A 158 7.26 -8.83 1.25
N LEU A 159 7.02 -7.76 0.48
CA LEU A 159 8.09 -6.99 -0.18
C LEU A 159 9.16 -6.51 0.81
N PHE A 160 8.76 -6.03 1.97
CA PHE A 160 9.69 -5.49 2.98
C PHE A 160 10.03 -6.47 4.11
N SER A 161 9.18 -7.47 4.39
CA SER A 161 9.41 -8.39 5.52
C SER A 161 10.45 -9.47 5.22
N GLY A 162 10.73 -9.74 3.93
CA GLY A 162 11.77 -10.69 3.49
C GLY A 162 13.10 -10.04 3.09
N PHE A 163 13.17 -8.71 3.00
CA PHE A 163 14.36 -8.02 2.54
C PHE A 163 15.39 -7.87 3.66
N ARG A 164 16.60 -8.39 3.43
CA ARG A 164 17.76 -8.17 4.28
C ARG A 164 18.96 -7.84 3.40
N LEU A 165 19.75 -6.85 3.80
CA LEU A 165 21.05 -6.61 3.19
C LEU A 165 22.06 -7.63 3.74
N PRO A 166 22.60 -8.53 2.90
CA PRO A 166 23.68 -9.43 3.33
C PRO A 166 24.90 -8.61 3.74
N GLU A 167 25.56 -8.98 4.83
CA GLU A 167 26.77 -8.28 5.31
C GLU A 167 27.98 -8.49 4.39
N THR A 168 27.98 -9.55 3.59
CA THR A 168 29.09 -9.93 2.70
C THR A 168 28.57 -10.46 1.37
N LEU A 169 29.34 -10.20 0.30
CA LEU A 169 29.03 -10.62 -1.07
C LEU A 169 29.63 -11.99 -1.44
N TYR A 170 30.39 -12.61 -0.54
CA TYR A 170 31.27 -13.75 -0.79
C TYR A 170 31.00 -14.90 0.17
#